data_AF-A0A1Q3ETK1-F1
#
_entry.id   AF-A0A1Q3ETK1-F1
#
_cell.length_a   1.000
_cell.length_b   1.000
_cell.length_c   1.000
_cell.angle_alpha   90.00
_cell.angle_beta   90.00
_cell.angle_gamma   90.00
#
_symmetry.space_group_name_H-M   'P 1'
#
loop_
_entity.id
_entity.type
_entity.pdbx_description
1 polymer ?
#
loop_
_entity_poly.entity_id
_entity_poly.type
_entity_poly.pdbx_seq_one_letter_code
_entity_poly.pdbx_strand_id
1 'polypeptide(L)'
;MFFYQNLGQEEISSSGTSFLNRTEASNVEKIVTKFFKSGVVPNQIGVVTPYEGQRSYIVNYMQFNGSLKKDLYKEIEVASVDAFQGREKDYIILSVSMSP
;
A
#
# COMPACT_ATOMS: atom_id res chain seq x y z
N MET A 1 -8.51 5.61 14.08
CA MET A 1 -8.35 6.14 12.72
C MET A 1 -7.47 7.38 12.77
N PHE A 2 -6.53 7.54 11.84
CA PHE A 2 -5.70 8.73 11.70
C PHE A 2 -5.39 8.99 10.23
N PHE A 3 -4.99 10.21 9.88
CA PHE A 3 -4.48 10.56 8.56
C PHE A 3 -2.96 10.78 8.67
N TYR A 4 -2.19 10.05 7.86
CA TYR A 4 -0.73 10.19 7.84
C TYR A 4 -0.32 11.10 6.68
N GLN A 5 -0.07 12.37 6.97
CA GLN A 5 0.26 13.35 5.96
C GLN A 5 1.57 12.99 5.24
N ASN A 6 1.53 13.06 3.91
CA ASN A 6 2.67 12.84 3.04
C ASN A 6 2.87 14.06 2.13
N LEU A 7 4.11 14.51 1.97
CA LEU A 7 4.50 15.64 1.13
C LEU A 7 5.37 15.18 -0.07
N GLY A 8 5.40 13.88 -0.34
CA GLY A 8 6.10 13.30 -1.47
C GLY A 8 5.41 13.66 -2.77
N GLN A 9 6.21 13.84 -3.82
CA GLN A 9 5.71 14.19 -5.14
C GLN A 9 5.21 12.95 -5.89
N GLU A 10 4.17 13.13 -6.70
CA GLU A 10 3.71 12.09 -7.63
C GLU A 10 4.65 11.94 -8.82
N GLU A 11 4.73 10.73 -9.35
CA GLU A 11 5.50 10.36 -10.54
C GLU A 11 4.61 9.59 -11.51
N ILE A 12 4.86 9.75 -12.81
CA ILE A 12 4.23 8.91 -13.83
C ILE A 12 4.83 7.50 -13.72
N SER A 13 3.96 6.49 -13.68
CA SER A 13 4.39 5.09 -13.65
C SER A 13 5.10 4.69 -14.94
N SER A 14 5.83 3.56 -14.91
CA SER A 14 6.52 3.02 -16.10
C SER A 14 5.59 2.71 -17.28
N SER A 15 4.28 2.54 -17.03
CA SER A 15 3.28 2.36 -18.08
C SER A 15 2.93 3.65 -18.84
N GLY A 16 3.31 4.83 -18.32
CA GLY A 16 2.99 6.13 -18.89
C GLY A 16 1.53 6.58 -18.72
N THR A 17 0.67 5.75 -18.11
CA THR A 17 -0.79 5.93 -18.06
C THR A 17 -1.36 5.98 -16.64
N SER A 18 -0.50 5.90 -15.63
CA SER A 18 -0.90 5.91 -14.22
C SER A 18 0.12 6.69 -13.38
N PHE A 19 -0.19 6.88 -12.11
CA PHE A 19 0.62 7.63 -11.16
C PHE A 19 1.09 6.73 -10.02
N LEU A 20 2.21 7.10 -9.41
CA LEU A 20 2.72 6.50 -8.19
C LEU A 20 3.35 7.57 -7.30
N ASN A 21 3.42 7.29 -6.00
CA ASN A 21 4.12 8.12 -5.03
C ASN A 21 5.01 7.22 -4.18
N ARG A 22 6.33 7.36 -4.36
CA ARG A 22 7.32 6.48 -3.71
C ARG A 22 7.36 6.66 -2.21
N THR A 23 7.20 7.89 -1.75
CA THR A 23 7.17 8.21 -0.32
C THR A 23 5.97 7.56 0.34
N GLU A 24 4.80 7.61 -0.32
CA GLU A 24 3.61 6.90 0.17
C GLU A 24 3.82 5.40 0.25
N ALA A 25 4.37 4.77 -0.80
CA ALA A 25 4.62 3.33 -0.78
C ALA A 25 5.59 2.91 0.34
N SER A 26 6.62 3.73 0.60
CA SER A 26 7.52 3.52 1.75
C SER A 26 6.79 3.62 3.09
N ASN A 27 5.87 4.58 3.23
CA ASN A 27 5.07 4.73 4.44
C ASN A 27 4.08 3.57 4.62
N VAL A 28 3.45 3.10 3.55
CA VAL A 28 2.58 1.91 3.56
C VAL A 28 3.36 0.69 4.06
N GLU A 29 4.55 0.43 3.52
CA GLU A 29 5.41 -0.68 3.98
C GLU A 29 5.74 -0.55 5.47
N LYS A 30 6.13 0.63 5.94
CA LYS A 30 6.45 0.84 7.37
C LYS A 30 5.26 0.59 8.28
N ILE A 31 4.05 1.01 7.88
CA ILE A 31 2.81 0.79 8.64
C ILE A 31 2.50 -0.71 8.69
N VAL A 32 2.54 -1.38 7.54
CA VAL A 32 2.36 -2.84 7.43
C VAL A 32 3.34 -3.59 8.33
N THR A 33 4.63 -3.24 8.26
CA THR A 33 5.68 -3.83 9.08
C THR A 33 5.42 -3.60 10.57
N LYS A 34 4.89 -2.44 10.95
CA LYS A 34 4.52 -2.14 12.33
C LYS A 34 3.34 -3.00 12.78
N PHE A 35 2.33 -3.22 11.94
CA PHE A 35 1.23 -4.14 12.22
C PHE A 35 1.72 -5.57 12.44
N PHE A 36 2.60 -6.08 11.58
CA PHE A 36 3.22 -7.40 11.78
C PHE A 36 3.97 -7.50 13.10
N LYS A 37 4.76 -6.49 13.46
CA LYS A 37 5.47 -6.44 14.76
C LYS A 37 4.53 -6.36 15.96
N SER A 38 3.30 -5.89 15.76
CA SER A 38 2.24 -5.86 16.78
C SER A 38 1.37 -7.12 16.79
N GLY A 39 1.70 -8.15 16.00
CA GLY A 39 1.00 -9.44 15.98
C GLY A 39 -0.22 -9.50 15.04
N VAL A 40 -0.44 -8.48 14.21
CA VAL A 40 -1.46 -8.51 13.16
C VAL A 40 -1.00 -9.45 12.05
N VAL A 41 -1.88 -10.30 11.55
CA VAL A 41 -1.56 -11.25 10.48
C VAL A 41 -1.96 -10.71 9.10
N PRO A 42 -1.33 -11.16 7.99
CA PRO A 42 -1.53 -10.57 6.66
C PRO A 42 -2.99 -10.50 6.20
N ASN A 43 -3.80 -11.53 6.48
CA ASN A 43 -5.19 -11.59 6.05
C ASN A 43 -6.09 -10.50 6.68
N GLN A 44 -5.66 -9.87 7.78
CA GLN A 44 -6.36 -8.78 8.47
C GLN A 44 -6.06 -7.40 7.87
N ILE A 45 -5.08 -7.30 6.96
CA ILE A 45 -4.61 -6.03 6.39
C ILE A 45 -5.04 -5.95 4.93
N GLY A 46 -5.61 -4.81 4.53
CA GLY A 46 -5.85 -4.44 3.14
C GLY A 46 -5.22 -3.10 2.81
N VAL A 47 -4.61 -2.99 1.64
CA VAL A 47 -4.13 -1.72 1.09
C VAL A 47 -4.98 -1.36 -0.12
N VAL A 48 -5.53 -0.15 -0.10
CA VAL A 48 -6.40 0.37 -1.15
C VAL A 48 -5.73 1.57 -1.81
N THR A 49 -5.73 1.61 -3.14
CA THR A 49 -5.25 2.76 -3.92
C THR A 49 -6.04 2.89 -5.22
N PRO A 50 -6.42 4.11 -5.65
CA PRO A 50 -7.16 4.30 -6.91
C PRO A 50 -6.28 4.16 -8.15
N TYR A 51 -4.94 4.18 -8.02
CA TYR A 51 -4.02 4.17 -9.15
C TYR A 51 -3.34 2.81 -9.32
N GLU A 52 -3.46 2.25 -10.52
CA GLU A 52 -2.86 0.95 -10.85
C GLU A 52 -1.31 0.97 -10.80
N GLY A 53 -0.71 2.11 -11.17
CA GLY A 53 0.73 2.34 -11.02
C GLY A 53 1.17 2.24 -9.56
N GLN A 54 0.44 2.89 -8.65
CA GLN A 54 0.70 2.82 -7.22
C GLN A 54 0.46 1.42 -6.66
N ARG A 55 -0.61 0.73 -7.07
CA ARG A 55 -0.90 -0.65 -6.64
C ARG A 55 0.30 -1.56 -6.92
N SER A 56 0.75 -1.55 -8.17
CA SER A 56 1.89 -2.34 -8.62
C SER A 56 3.18 -1.94 -7.89
N TYR A 57 3.38 -0.64 -7.68
CA TYR A 57 4.56 -0.12 -6.99
C TYR A 57 4.60 -0.54 -5.52
N ILE A 58 3.48 -0.46 -4.78
CA ILE A 58 3.39 -0.88 -3.38
C ILE A 58 3.71 -2.36 -3.22
N VAL A 59 3.11 -3.22 -4.06
CA VAL A 59 3.36 -4.68 -4.02
C VAL A 59 4.85 -4.96 -4.20
N ASN A 60 5.47 -4.38 -5.23
CA ASN A 60 6.89 -4.55 -5.49
C ASN A 60 7.74 -3.98 -4.34
N TYR A 61 7.43 -2.78 -3.88
CA TYR A 61 8.19 -2.09 -2.83
C TYR A 61 8.25 -2.92 -1.55
N MET A 62 7.11 -3.46 -1.09
CA MET A 62 7.06 -4.33 0.10
C MET A 62 7.90 -5.60 -0.06
N GLN A 63 7.89 -6.23 -1.25
CA GLN A 63 8.67 -7.45 -1.49
C GLN A 63 10.19 -7.23 -1.51
N PHE A 64 10.65 -6.04 -1.92
CA PHE A 64 12.08 -5.73 -2.02
C PHE A 64 12.64 -5.00 -0.79
N ASN A 65 11.82 -4.21 -0.09
CA ASN A 65 12.28 -3.34 1.01
C ASN A 65 11.72 -3.74 2.37
N GLY A 66 10.74 -4.65 2.42
CA GLY A 66 10.16 -5.13 3.66
C GLY A 66 11.19 -5.79 4.57
N SER A 67 11.20 -5.41 5.85
CA SER A 67 12.20 -5.89 6.83
C SER A 67 11.94 -7.30 7.39
N LEU A 68 10.85 -7.95 6.98
CA LEU A 68 10.41 -9.28 7.46
C LEU A 68 10.38 -10.29 6.30
N LYS A 69 9.94 -11.53 6.58
CA LYS A 69 9.84 -12.57 5.55
C LYS A 69 8.96 -12.10 4.38
N LYS A 70 9.46 -12.24 3.15
CA LYS A 70 8.77 -11.79 1.93
C LYS A 70 7.36 -12.35 1.78
N ASP A 71 7.14 -13.58 2.23
CA ASP A 71 5.84 -14.25 2.10
C ASP A 71 4.74 -13.56 2.92
N LEU A 72 5.09 -12.92 4.04
CA LEU A 72 4.13 -12.12 4.81
C LEU A 72 3.57 -10.95 3.98
N TYR A 73 4.43 -10.26 3.23
CA TYR A 73 4.00 -9.13 2.40
C TYR A 73 3.26 -9.58 1.14
N LYS A 74 3.55 -10.77 0.61
CA LYS A 74 2.87 -11.33 -0.57
C LYS A 74 1.40 -11.68 -0.28
N GLU A 75 1.10 -12.06 0.96
CA GLU A 75 -0.27 -12.38 1.39
C GLU A 75 -1.14 -11.15 1.63
N ILE A 76 -0.54 -9.95 1.68
CA ILE A 76 -1.30 -8.70 1.81
C ILE A 76 -2.02 -8.41 0.52
N GLU A 77 -3.29 -8.09 0.67
CA GLU A 77 -4.10 -7.66 -0.44
C GLU A 77 -3.89 -6.17 -0.77
N VAL A 78 -3.49 -5.89 -2.00
CA VAL A 78 -3.33 -4.53 -2.53
C VAL A 78 -4.19 -4.40 -3.79
N ALA A 79 -5.26 -3.59 -3.73
CA ALA A 79 -6.20 -3.45 -4.84
C ALA A 79 -6.86 -2.07 -4.92
N SER A 80 -7.63 -1.84 -5.98
CA SER A 80 -8.44 -0.64 -6.14
C SER A 80 -9.67 -0.65 -5.24
N VAL A 81 -10.29 0.53 -5.07
CA VAL A 81 -11.54 0.67 -4.31
C VAL A 81 -12.62 -0.24 -4.91
N ASP A 82 -12.74 -0.27 -6.24
CA ASP A 82 -13.73 -1.11 -6.95
C ASP A 82 -13.51 -2.60 -6.67
N ALA A 83 -12.25 -3.05 -6.66
CA ALA A 83 -11.92 -4.43 -6.35
C ALA A 83 -12.20 -4.80 -4.88
N PHE A 84 -12.20 -3.82 -3.97
CA PHE A 84 -12.51 -4.01 -2.54
C PHE A 84 -14.01 -3.90 -2.23
N GLN A 85 -14.87 -3.60 -3.21
CA GLN A 85 -16.30 -3.44 -2.96
C GLN A 85 -16.93 -4.72 -2.37
N GLY A 86 -17.64 -4.57 -1.25
CA GLY A 86 -18.29 -5.69 -0.56
C GLY A 86 -17.34 -6.60 0.23
N ARG A 87 -16.08 -6.18 0.44
CA ARG A 87 -15.08 -6.92 1.19
C ARG A 87 -14.58 -6.08 2.36
N GLU A 88 -14.20 -6.74 3.45
CA GLU A 88 -13.72 -6.09 4.66
C GLU A 88 -12.40 -6.68 5.13
N LYS A 89 -11.65 -5.86 5.88
CA LYS A 89 -10.41 -6.19 6.57
C LYS A 89 -10.41 -5.46 7.90
N ASP A 90 -9.77 -6.03 8.91
CA ASP A 90 -9.66 -5.40 10.23
C ASP A 90 -8.89 -4.07 10.16
N TYR A 91 -7.89 -3.99 9.27
CA TYR A 91 -7.08 -2.80 9.03
C TYR A 91 -7.03 -2.46 7.55
N ILE A 92 -7.45 -1.25 7.21
CA ILE A 92 -7.34 -0.68 5.87
C ILE A 92 -6.31 0.44 5.86
N ILE A 93 -5.40 0.40 4.88
CA ILE A 93 -4.46 1.47 4.57
C ILE A 93 -4.87 2.05 3.21
N LEU A 94 -5.27 3.32 3.18
CA LEU A 94 -5.59 4.04 1.95
C LEU A 94 -4.37 4.86 1.51
N SER A 95 -3.87 4.62 0.30
CA SER A 95 -2.81 5.43 -0.34
C SER A 95 -3.45 6.30 -1.43
N VAL A 96 -3.33 7.61 -1.30
CA VAL A 96 -3.90 8.60 -2.20
C VAL A 96 -2.76 9.24 -2.98
N SER A 97 -2.37 8.61 -4.10
CA SER A 97 -1.13 8.98 -4.82
C SER A 97 -1.08 10.40 -5.37
N MET A 98 -2.16 11.18 -5.26
CA MET A 98 -2.31 12.52 -5.79
C MET A 98 -2.15 13.54 -4.66
N SER A 99 -1.13 14.38 -4.78
CA SER A 99 -1.11 15.68 -4.09
C SER A 99 -1.46 16.74 -5.13
N PRO A 100 -2.57 17.48 -4.99
CA PRO A 100 -2.81 18.67 -5.81
C PRO A 100 -1.76 19.76 -5.57
#